data_AF-M1ZSC3-F1
#
_entry.id   AF-M1ZSC3-F1
#
_cell.length_a   1.000
_cell.length_b   1.000
_cell.length_c   1.000
_cell.angle_alpha   90.00
_cell.angle_beta   90.00
_cell.angle_gamma   90.00
#
_symmetry.space_group_name_H-M   'P 1'
#
loop_
_entity.id
_entity.type
_entity.pdbx_description
1 polymer ?
#
loop_
_entity_poly.entity_id
_entity_poly.type
_entity_poly.pdbx_seq_one_letter_code
_entity_poly.pdbx_strand_id
1 'polypeptide(L)'
;KLDATDGATDDASCLREISNRMTSIQESELKKGKQIKIVFEITDGASSFPGSAKEAIQELLSKNVEVYAFQIGKNSETNEKIFNFVWNEGYKQPHGVMIGEQAEKLPKELLKAVGKNMQSIFNN
;
A
#
# COMPACT_ATOMS: atom_id res chain seq x y z
N LYS A 1 27.28 -1.10 0.17
CA LYS A 1 26.64 -2.42 -0.06
C LYS A 1 25.59 -2.54 1.02
N LEU A 2 24.30 -2.49 0.69
CA LEU A 2 23.25 -2.81 1.66
C LEU A 2 23.36 -4.32 1.88
N ASP A 3 23.83 -4.71 3.06
CA ASP A 3 23.92 -6.13 3.41
C ASP A 3 22.50 -6.66 3.56
N ALA A 4 22.13 -7.59 2.68
CA ALA A 4 20.86 -8.30 2.66
C ALA A 4 20.78 -9.37 3.77
N THR A 5 21.28 -9.05 4.96
CA THR A 5 21.19 -9.91 6.14
C THR A 5 19.85 -9.69 6.82
N ASP A 6 18.92 -10.63 6.60
CA ASP A 6 17.77 -10.99 7.44
C ASP A 6 17.03 -9.84 8.15
N GLY A 7 16.51 -8.89 7.38
CA GLY A 7 15.42 -8.03 7.82
C GLY A 7 14.08 -8.69 7.53
N ALA A 8 13.28 -8.99 8.55
CA ALA A 8 11.88 -9.31 8.34
C ALA A 8 11.10 -8.02 8.07
N THR A 9 10.39 -7.96 6.95
CA THR A 9 9.51 -6.83 6.63
C THR A 9 8.10 -7.16 7.12
N ASP A 10 7.74 -6.59 8.28
CA ASP A 10 6.42 -6.73 8.89
C ASP A 10 5.49 -5.58 8.48
N ASP A 11 5.11 -5.59 7.20
CA ASP A 11 4.15 -4.63 6.63
C ASP A 11 2.81 -4.68 7.39
N ALA A 12 2.42 -5.86 7.87
CA ALA A 12 1.17 -6.08 8.59
C ALA A 12 1.08 -5.24 9.87
N SER A 13 2.13 -5.26 10.69
CA SER A 13 2.17 -4.45 11.92
C SER A 13 2.13 -2.96 11.64
N CYS A 14 2.87 -2.50 10.62
CA CYS A 14 2.87 -1.09 10.22
C CYS A 14 1.48 -0.62 9.77
N LEU A 15 0.83 -1.39 8.90
CA LEU A 15 -0.50 -1.06 8.37
C LEU A 15 -1.59 -1.14 9.45
N ARG A 16 -1.51 -2.13 10.35
CA ARG A 16 -2.41 -2.25 11.51
C ARG A 16 -2.25 -1.09 12.48
N GLU A 17 -1.03 -0.65 12.76
CA GLU A 17 -0.78 0.53 13.60
C GLU A 17 -1.48 1.78 13.01
N ILE A 18 -1.42 1.98 11.70
CA ILE A 18 -2.11 3.08 11.02
C ILE A 18 -3.63 2.96 11.18
N SER A 19 -4.18 1.74 11.08
CA SER A 19 -5.60 1.49 11.26
C SER A 19 -6.07 1.68 12.71
N ASN A 20 -5.30 1.17 13.67
CA ASN A 20 -5.61 1.21 15.10
C ASN A 20 -5.57 2.61 15.69
N ARG A 21 -4.72 3.48 15.13
CA ARG A 21 -4.61 4.88 15.57
C ARG A 21 -5.72 5.78 15.03
N MET A 22 -6.63 5.26 14.21
CA MET A 22 -7.77 6.03 13.72
C MET A 22 -8.86 6.15 14.77
N THR A 23 -9.34 7.36 14.99
CA THR A 23 -10.47 7.60 15.89
C THR A 23 -11.79 7.31 15.19
N SER A 24 -12.84 7.03 15.97
CA SER A 24 -14.20 6.86 15.45
C SER A 24 -14.70 8.08 14.67
N ILE A 25 -14.27 9.29 15.05
CA ILE A 25 -14.57 10.52 14.33
C ILE A 25 -13.90 10.50 12.95
N GLN A 26 -12.60 10.18 12.88
CA GLN A 26 -11.89 10.08 11.59
C GLN A 26 -12.51 9.04 10.67
N GLU A 27 -12.86 7.86 11.20
CA GLU A 27 -13.55 6.82 10.43
C GLU A 27 -14.92 7.30 9.91
N SER A 28 -15.68 8.04 10.73
CA SER A 28 -16.96 8.61 10.31
C SER A 28 -16.79 9.65 9.19
N GLU A 29 -15.78 10.51 9.29
CA GLU A 29 -15.54 11.56 8.29
C GLU A 29 -14.98 10.99 6.99
N LEU A 30 -14.17 9.92 7.04
CA LEU A 30 -13.74 9.16 5.85
C LEU A 30 -14.94 8.53 5.13
N LYS A 31 -15.84 7.86 5.86
CA LYS A 31 -17.05 7.24 5.29
C LYS A 31 -18.02 8.26 4.68
N LYS A 32 -18.06 9.49 5.20
CA LYS A 32 -18.87 10.59 4.65
C LYS A 32 -18.18 11.32 3.48
N GLY A 33 -16.95 10.95 3.14
CA GLY A 33 -16.16 11.66 2.11
C GLY A 33 -15.71 13.06 2.53
N LYS A 34 -15.78 13.40 3.83
CA LYS A 34 -15.36 14.70 4.36
C LYS A 34 -13.87 14.75 4.67
N GLN A 35 -13.27 13.59 4.90
CA GLN A 35 -11.84 13.40 5.03
C GLN A 35 -11.39 12.37 4.00
N ILE A 36 -10.15 12.48 3.57
CA ILE A 36 -9.49 11.55 2.66
C ILE A 36 -8.16 11.19 3.28
N LYS A 37 -7.84 9.89 3.24
CA LYS A 37 -6.57 9.39 3.74
C LYS A 37 -5.99 8.46 2.68
N ILE A 38 -4.78 8.78 2.25
CA ILE A 38 -4.00 7.97 1.31
C ILE A 38 -2.77 7.45 2.05
N VAL A 39 -2.50 6.16 1.94
CA VAL A 39 -1.34 5.47 2.51
C VAL A 39 -0.52 4.90 1.35
N PHE A 40 0.77 5.21 1.37
CA PHE A 40 1.75 4.69 0.43
C PHE A 40 2.75 3.83 1.17
N GLU A 41 2.87 2.57 0.78
CA GLU A 41 3.97 1.70 1.17
C GLU A 41 5.03 1.70 0.08
N ILE A 42 6.29 1.87 0.47
CA ILE A 42 7.44 1.79 -0.44
C ILE A 42 8.37 0.74 0.13
N THR A 43 8.65 -0.31 -0.64
CA THR A 43 9.41 -1.48 -0.18
C THR A 43 10.35 -1.96 -1.28
N ASP A 44 11.53 -2.44 -0.91
CA ASP A 44 12.49 -3.07 -1.83
C ASP A 44 12.44 -4.61 -1.80
N GLY A 45 11.47 -5.15 -1.07
CA GLY A 45 11.26 -6.59 -0.91
C GLY A 45 9.78 -6.94 -0.86
N ALA A 46 9.45 -7.95 -0.05
CA ALA A 46 8.09 -8.41 0.13
C ALA A 46 7.82 -8.79 1.60
N SER A 47 6.56 -8.74 2.00
CA SER A 47 6.16 -9.05 3.38
C SER A 47 6.63 -10.44 3.83
N SER A 48 7.16 -10.52 5.05
CA SER A 48 7.42 -11.81 5.71
C SER A 48 6.14 -12.50 6.17
N PHE A 49 5.02 -11.76 6.29
CA PHE A 49 3.71 -12.26 6.72
C PHE A 49 2.60 -11.86 5.74
N PRO A 50 2.61 -12.39 4.51
CA PRO A 50 1.74 -11.90 3.44
C PRO A 50 0.24 -12.01 3.73
N GLY A 51 -0.21 -13.05 4.43
CA GLY A 51 -1.60 -13.19 4.83
C GLY A 51 -2.04 -12.06 5.77
N SER A 52 -1.23 -11.76 6.79
CA SER A 52 -1.51 -10.69 7.75
C SER A 52 -1.42 -9.30 7.13
N ALA A 53 -0.50 -9.08 6.18
CA ALA A 53 -0.42 -7.83 5.45
C ALA A 53 -1.69 -7.61 4.61
N LYS A 54 -2.17 -8.66 3.93
CA LYS A 54 -3.42 -8.63 3.16
C LYS A 54 -4.64 -8.30 4.02
N GLU A 55 -4.74 -8.90 5.20
CA GLU A 55 -5.80 -8.58 6.18
C GLU A 55 -5.74 -7.11 6.63
N ALA A 56 -4.55 -6.59 6.92
CA ALA A 56 -4.38 -5.19 7.33
C ALA A 56 -4.78 -4.21 6.22
N ILE A 57 -4.47 -4.52 4.96
CA ILE A 57 -4.92 -3.74 3.80
C ILE A 57 -6.44 -3.75 3.70
N GLN A 58 -7.08 -4.92 3.83
CA GLN A 58 -8.53 -5.04 3.79
C GLN A 58 -9.21 -4.25 4.91
N GLU A 59 -8.62 -4.23 6.11
CA GLU A 59 -9.11 -3.41 7.22
C GLU A 59 -9.08 -1.91 6.87
N LEU A 60 -7.94 -1.41 6.37
CA LEU A 60 -7.81 -0.01 5.93
C LEU A 60 -8.80 0.34 4.82
N LEU A 61 -8.94 -0.51 3.81
CA LEU A 61 -9.90 -0.32 2.71
C LEU A 61 -11.35 -0.26 3.22
N SER A 62 -11.70 -1.09 4.22
CA SER A 62 -13.04 -1.07 4.84
C SER A 62 -13.36 0.23 5.58
N LYS A 63 -12.32 1.00 5.94
CA LYS A 63 -12.40 2.32 6.57
C LYS A 63 -12.32 3.48 5.56
N ASN A 64 -12.48 3.20 4.26
CA ASN A 64 -12.36 4.17 3.17
C ASN A 64 -10.97 4.84 3.11
N VAL A 65 -9.93 4.13 3.53
CA VAL A 65 -8.53 4.55 3.32
C VAL A 65 -8.06 4.04 1.96
N GLU A 66 -7.42 4.91 1.20
CA GLU A 66 -6.82 4.58 -0.08
C GLU A 66 -5.40 4.07 0.16
N VAL A 67 -5.13 2.81 -0.13
CA VAL A 67 -3.83 2.18 0.16
C VAL A 67 -3.18 1.73 -1.13
N TYR A 68 -1.90 2.06 -1.29
CA TYR A 68 -1.08 1.66 -2.45
C TYR A 68 0.31 1.22 -2.00
N ALA A 69 0.93 0.34 -2.78
CA ALA A 69 2.31 -0.05 -2.57
C ALA A 69 3.16 0.12 -3.83
N PHE A 70 4.44 0.44 -3.64
CA PHE A 70 5.42 0.60 -4.70
C PHE A 70 6.65 -0.24 -4.38
N GLN A 71 6.86 -1.31 -5.16
CA GLN A 71 8.04 -2.16 -5.02
C GLN A 71 9.20 -1.60 -5.85
N ILE A 72 10.30 -1.26 -5.20
CA ILE A 72 11.52 -0.74 -5.84
C ILE A 72 12.66 -1.76 -5.77
N GLY A 73 13.77 -1.48 -6.43
CA GLY A 73 14.98 -2.29 -6.35
C GLY A 73 14.88 -3.62 -7.10
N LYS A 74 15.91 -4.45 -6.90
CA LYS A 74 16.05 -5.75 -7.56
C LYS A 74 15.28 -6.81 -6.78
N ASN A 75 14.23 -7.37 -7.39
CA ASN A 75 13.37 -8.35 -6.76
C ASN A 75 13.59 -9.76 -7.31
N SER A 76 13.39 -10.76 -6.46
CA SER A 76 13.31 -12.16 -6.87
C SER A 76 11.90 -12.47 -7.36
N GLU A 77 11.75 -13.52 -8.19
CA GLU A 77 10.43 -14.00 -8.62
C GLU A 77 9.52 -14.35 -7.42
N THR A 78 10.10 -14.86 -6.33
CA THR A 78 9.38 -15.12 -5.08
C THR A 78 8.85 -13.83 -4.45
N ASN A 79 9.67 -12.77 -4.38
CA ASN A 79 9.23 -11.48 -3.85
C ASN A 79 8.13 -10.86 -4.70
N GLU A 80 8.22 -10.96 -6.02
CA GLU A 80 7.19 -10.47 -6.94
C GLU A 80 5.86 -11.22 -6.75
N LYS A 81 5.90 -12.54 -6.55
CA LYS A 81 4.69 -13.34 -6.26
C LYS A 81 4.06 -12.95 -4.94
N ILE A 82 4.87 -12.80 -3.88
CA ILE A 82 4.39 -12.38 -2.56
C ILE A 82 3.78 -10.97 -2.66
N PHE A 83 4.46 -10.04 -3.33
CA PHE A 83 3.96 -8.68 -3.54
C PHE A 83 2.61 -8.68 -4.26
N ASN A 84 2.47 -9.43 -5.36
CA ASN A 84 1.20 -9.52 -6.08
C ASN A 84 0.08 -10.16 -5.24
N PHE A 85 0.39 -11.21 -4.49
CA PHE A 85 -0.57 -11.84 -3.59
C PHE A 85 -1.12 -10.83 -2.56
N VAL A 86 -0.24 -10.02 -1.95
CA VAL A 86 -0.61 -9.04 -0.92
C VAL A 86 -1.38 -7.86 -1.51
N TRP A 87 -0.89 -7.29 -2.61
CA TRP A 87 -1.30 -5.97 -3.09
C TRP A 87 -2.23 -5.99 -4.30
N ASN A 88 -2.32 -7.08 -5.05
CA ASN A 88 -3.01 -7.09 -6.35
C ASN A 88 -4.10 -8.16 -6.47
N GLU A 89 -3.89 -9.34 -5.90
CA GLU A 89 -4.82 -10.46 -6.04
C GLU A 89 -6.05 -10.31 -5.13
N GLY A 90 -7.25 -10.51 -5.69
CA GLY A 90 -8.50 -10.54 -4.92
C GLY A 90 -9.12 -9.16 -4.62
N TYR A 91 -8.52 -8.08 -5.11
CA TYR A 91 -9.10 -6.74 -5.07
C TYR A 91 -9.82 -6.42 -6.39
N LYS A 92 -10.73 -5.43 -6.35
CA LYS A 92 -11.40 -4.93 -7.57
C LYS A 92 -10.41 -4.34 -8.58
N GLN A 93 -9.33 -3.76 -8.08
CA GLN A 93 -8.25 -3.16 -8.86
C GLN A 93 -6.92 -3.41 -8.14
N PRO A 94 -5.79 -3.50 -8.87
CA PRO A 94 -4.47 -3.60 -8.26
C PRO A 94 -4.16 -2.39 -7.36
N HIS A 95 -3.54 -2.64 -6.20
CA HIS A 95 -3.06 -1.61 -5.28
C HIS A 95 -1.54 -1.46 -5.29
N GLY A 96 -0.82 -2.45 -5.83
CA GLY A 96 0.64 -2.48 -5.90
C GLY A 96 1.20 -2.20 -7.29
N VAL A 97 2.29 -1.45 -7.37
CA VAL A 97 3.05 -1.20 -8.59
C VAL A 97 4.50 -1.64 -8.40
N MET A 98 4.98 -2.56 -9.25
CA MET A 98 6.38 -2.95 -9.27
C MET A 98 7.16 -2.01 -10.19
N ILE A 99 7.99 -1.16 -9.58
CA ILE A 99 8.89 -0.21 -10.26
C ILE A 99 10.22 -0.88 -10.62
N GLY A 100 10.67 -1.80 -9.77
CA GLY A 100 11.96 -2.48 -9.93
C GLY A 100 13.14 -1.53 -9.77
N GLU A 101 14.23 -1.77 -10.52
CA GLU A 101 15.48 -1.03 -10.39
C GLU A 101 15.41 0.44 -10.84
N GLN A 102 14.33 0.84 -11.53
CA GLN A 102 14.13 2.21 -12.04
C GLN A 102 13.46 3.10 -10.99
N ALA A 103 14.07 3.20 -9.80
CA ALA A 103 13.55 3.94 -8.65
C ALA A 103 13.21 5.42 -8.98
N GLU A 104 13.85 6.01 -9.98
CA GLU A 104 13.54 7.34 -10.50
C GLU A 104 12.11 7.48 -11.06
N LYS A 105 11.41 6.37 -11.34
CA LYS A 105 10.00 6.36 -11.73
C LYS A 105 9.04 6.50 -10.55
N LEU A 106 9.49 6.28 -9.31
CA LEU A 106 8.64 6.34 -8.12
C LEU A 106 7.86 7.66 -7.98
N PRO A 107 8.47 8.85 -8.15
CA PRO A 107 7.71 10.10 -8.09
C PRO A 107 6.57 10.15 -9.11
N LYS A 108 6.79 9.63 -10.33
CA LYS A 108 5.77 9.59 -11.38
C LYS A 108 4.62 8.65 -11.01
N GLU A 109 4.92 7.48 -10.46
CA GLU A 109 3.89 6.51 -10.06
C GLU A 109 3.09 6.99 -8.83
N LEU A 110 3.75 7.63 -7.85
CA LEU A 110 3.08 8.32 -6.74
C LEU A 110 2.13 9.42 -7.23
N LEU A 111 2.59 10.26 -8.17
CA LEU A 111 1.77 11.33 -8.75
C LEU A 111 0.54 10.78 -9.50
N LYS A 112 0.65 9.63 -10.17
CA LYS A 112 -0.52 8.98 -10.78
C LYS A 112 -1.52 8.53 -9.73
N ALA A 113 -1.06 7.92 -8.64
CA ALA A 113 -1.94 7.48 -7.56
C ALA A 113 -2.66 8.69 -6.92
N VAL A 114 -1.93 9.77 -6.61
CA VAL A 114 -2.55 11.02 -6.12
C VAL A 114 -3.52 11.59 -7.15
N GLY A 115 -3.13 11.69 -8.42
CA GLY A 115 -3.97 12.22 -9.49
C GLY A 115 -5.28 11.46 -9.68
N LYS A 116 -5.23 10.12 -9.61
CA LYS A 116 -6.42 9.26 -9.66
C LYS A 116 -7.37 9.56 -8.50
N ASN A 117 -6.82 9.70 -7.29
CA ASN A 117 -7.61 10.06 -6.12
C ASN A 117 -8.25 11.44 -6.31
N MET A 118 -7.47 12.45 -6.69
CA MET A 118 -7.98 13.80 -6.95
C MET A 118 -9.12 13.81 -7.98
N GLN A 119 -8.98 13.08 -9.08
CA GLN A 119 -10.07 12.96 -10.06
C GLN A 119 -11.33 12.34 -9.45
N SER A 120 -11.20 11.27 -8.67
CA SER A 120 -12.35 10.67 -7.99
C SER A 120 -13.01 11.60 -6.97
N ILE A 121 -12.26 12.54 -6.39
CA ILE A 121 -12.75 13.46 -5.36
C ILE A 121 -13.51 14.63 -5.98
N PHE A 122 -12.96 15.20 -7.05
CA PHE A 122 -13.45 16.44 -7.63
C PHE A 122 -14.35 16.25 -8.85
N ASN A 123 -14.41 15.04 -9.43
CA ASN A 123 -15.30 14.72 -10.56
C ASN A 123 -16.54 13.92 -10.15
N ASN A 124 -16.86 13.86 -8.84
CA ASN A 124 -18.13 13.36 -8.32
C ASN A 124 -19.14 14.49 -8.16
#